data_AF-A0AAI9HN81-F1
#
_entry.id   AF-A0AAI9HN81-F1
#
_cell.length_a   1.000
_cell.length_b   1.000
_cell.length_c   1.000
_cell.angle_alpha   90.00
_cell.angle_beta   90.00
_cell.angle_gamma   90.00
#
_symmetry.space_group_name_H-M   'P 1'
#
loop_
_entity.id
_entity.type
_entity.pdbx_description
1 polymer ?
#
loop_
_entity_poly.entity_id
_entity_poly.type
_entity_poly.pdbx_seq_one_letter_code
_entity_poly.pdbx_strand_id
1 'polypeptide(L)'
;RGLLRPVACTTGGYGVFDDAALQRLCFVRAAFEAGIGLDALARLCRALDAADGAQAAAQLAVLRQLVERRRAALAHLDAQLASMPAERAHEEALP
;
A
#
# COMPACT_ATOMS: atom_id res chain seq x y z
N ARG A 1 -10.46 3.32 -11.78
CA ARG A 1 -9.84 3.86 -13.02
C ARG A 1 -9.25 5.23 -12.69
N GLY A 2 -8.01 5.53 -13.07
CA GLY A 2 -7.35 6.84 -12.78
C GLY A 2 -6.07 6.83 -11.93
N LEU A 3 -5.44 5.66 -11.73
CA LEU A 3 -4.17 5.57 -10.98
C LEU A 3 -2.95 5.93 -11.84
N LEU A 4 -3.04 5.71 -13.15
CA LEU A 4 -2.01 6.05 -14.12
C LEU A 4 -2.62 6.89 -15.23
N ARG A 5 -1.87 7.91 -15.70
CA ARG A 5 -2.18 8.66 -16.90
C ARG A 5 -1.10 8.37 -17.95
N PRO A 6 -1.48 7.95 -19.17
CA PRO A 6 -0.52 7.85 -20.27
C PRO A 6 -0.03 9.24 -20.68
N VAL A 7 1.24 9.34 -21.04
CA VAL A 7 1.85 10.57 -21.57
C VAL A 7 1.61 10.75 -23.07
N ALA A 8 1.37 9.65 -23.78
CA ALA A 8 0.99 9.64 -25.18
C ALA A 8 0.19 8.37 -25.50
N CYS A 9 -0.40 8.31 -26.69
CA CYS A 9 -1.00 7.10 -27.23
C CYS A 9 -0.33 6.76 -28.57
N THR A 10 -0.08 5.47 -28.81
CA THR A 10 0.36 5.00 -30.14
C THR A 10 -0.81 5.04 -31.12
N THR A 11 -0.51 4.99 -32.42
CA THR A 11 -1.52 4.92 -33.49
C THR A 11 -2.46 3.71 -33.35
N GLY A 12 -1.99 2.64 -32.68
CA GLY A 12 -2.80 1.45 -32.37
C GLY A 12 -3.66 1.58 -31.10
N GLY A 13 -3.69 2.74 -30.45
CA GLY A 13 -4.50 2.99 -29.24
C GLY A 13 -3.86 2.53 -27.93
N TYR A 14 -2.59 2.14 -27.93
CA TYR A 14 -1.88 1.77 -26.70
C TYR A 14 -1.34 3.01 -25.98
N GLY A 15 -1.54 3.09 -24.67
CA GLY A 15 -0.96 4.16 -23.84
C GLY A 15 0.56 3.99 -23.68
N VAL A 16 1.31 5.06 -23.91
CA VAL A 16 2.73 5.19 -23.60
C VAL A 16 2.85 5.83 -22.22
N PHE A 17 3.70 5.28 -21.37
CA PHE A 17 3.93 5.71 -20.00
C PHE A 17 5.41 6.03 -19.81
N ASP A 18 5.69 7.08 -19.05
CA ASP A 18 7.04 7.51 -18.72
C ASP A 18 7.52 6.88 -17.40
N ASP A 19 8.77 7.19 -17.02
CA ASP A 19 9.36 6.71 -15.77
C ASP A 19 8.57 7.19 -14.54
N ALA A 20 7.95 8.37 -14.59
CA ALA A 20 7.12 8.89 -13.50
C ALA A 20 5.86 8.03 -13.29
N ALA A 21 5.21 7.59 -14.37
CA ALA A 21 4.11 6.65 -14.31
C ALA A 21 4.57 5.28 -13.77
N LEU A 22 5.75 4.81 -14.14
CA LEU A 22 6.33 3.58 -13.58
C LEU A 22 6.58 3.70 -12.06
N GLN A 23 7.21 4.79 -11.62
CA GLN A 23 7.44 5.05 -10.20
C GLN A 23 6.12 5.10 -9.42
N ARG A 24 5.09 5.73 -9.99
CA ARG A 24 3.75 5.76 -9.38
C ARG A 24 3.14 4.37 -9.28
N LEU A 25 3.30 3.52 -10.30
CA LEU A 25 2.83 2.14 -10.24
C LEU A 25 3.57 1.33 -9.17
N CYS A 26 4.89 1.48 -9.07
CA CYS A 26 5.68 0.85 -8.01
C CYS A 26 5.20 1.26 -6.61
N PHE A 27 4.89 2.55 -6.42
CA PHE A 27 4.32 3.04 -5.16
C PHE A 27 2.95 2.43 -4.87
N VAL A 28 2.03 2.43 -5.84
CA VAL A 28 0.68 1.86 -5.69
C VAL A 28 0.77 0.37 -5.34
N ARG A 29 1.67 -0.37 -5.99
CA ARG A 29 1.92 -1.78 -5.70
C ARG A 29 2.39 -1.98 -4.25
N ALA A 30 3.44 -1.26 -3.83
CA ALA A 30 3.97 -1.37 -2.47
C ALA A 30 2.93 -1.02 -1.40
N ALA A 31 2.11 0.01 -1.64
CA ALA A 31 1.05 0.39 -0.70
C ALA A 31 -0.06 -0.67 -0.64
N PHE A 32 -0.43 -1.26 -1.78
CA PHE A 32 -1.41 -2.35 -1.80
C PHE A 32 -0.90 -3.60 -1.09
N GLU A 33 0.36 -3.98 -1.31
CA GLU A 33 1.03 -5.07 -0.57
C GLU A 33 1.08 -4.80 0.94
N ALA A 34 1.21 -3.54 1.36
CA ALA A 34 1.11 -3.12 2.76
C ALA A 34 -0.34 -3.10 3.31
N GLY A 35 -1.34 -3.51 2.51
CA GLY A 35 -2.74 -3.58 2.90
C GLY A 35 -3.49 -2.24 2.82
N ILE A 36 -2.97 -1.27 2.09
CA ILE A 36 -3.64 0.02 1.86
C ILE A 36 -4.65 -0.13 0.73
N GLY A 37 -5.91 0.26 1.00
CA GLY A 37 -6.99 0.18 0.02
C GLY A 37 -6.82 1.10 -1.18
N LEU A 38 -7.28 0.64 -2.36
CA LEU A 38 -7.21 1.37 -3.62
C LEU A 38 -7.92 2.73 -3.58
N ASP A 39 -8.97 2.89 -2.78
CA ASP A 39 -9.69 4.16 -2.64
C ASP A 39 -8.83 5.25 -2.00
N ALA A 40 -8.03 4.91 -0.99
CA ALA A 40 -7.10 5.84 -0.36
C ALA A 40 -6.00 6.27 -1.33
N LEU A 41 -5.48 5.30 -2.10
CA LEU A 41 -4.48 5.56 -3.14
C LEU A 41 -5.05 6.41 -4.28
N ALA A 42 -6.28 6.15 -4.71
CA ALA A 42 -6.94 6.95 -5.74
C ALA A 42 -7.19 8.40 -5.30
N ARG A 43 -7.44 8.66 -4.00
CA ARG A 43 -7.54 10.02 -3.46
C ARG A 43 -6.20 10.74 -3.45
N LEU A 44 -5.12 10.06 -3.03
CA LEU A 44 -3.77 10.62 -3.07
C LEU A 44 -3.35 10.93 -4.51
N CYS A 45 -3.52 9.99 -5.45
CA CYS A 45 -3.16 10.20 -6.86
C CYS A 45 -3.91 11.40 -7.45
N ARG A 46 -5.21 11.55 -7.14
CA ARG A 46 -5.98 12.72 -7.58
C ARG A 46 -5.47 14.04 -6.99
N ALA A 47 -5.10 14.06 -5.71
CA ALA A 47 -4.54 15.24 -5.07
C ALA A 47 -3.18 15.63 -5.70
N LEU A 48 -2.33 14.64 -5.98
CA LEU A 48 -1.05 14.86 -6.67
C LEU A 48 -1.25 15.38 -8.10
N ASP A 49 -2.22 14.84 -8.83
CA ASP A 49 -2.52 15.25 -10.21
C ASP A 49 -3.16 16.64 -10.30
N ALA A 50 -3.84 17.08 -9.25
CA ALA A 50 -4.45 18.41 -9.17
C ALA A 50 -3.42 19.54 -8.93
N ALA A 51 -2.14 19.19 -8.72
CA ALA A 51 -1.07 20.12 -8.32
C ALA A 51 -1.39 20.92 -7.04
N ASP A 52 -2.35 20.46 -6.23
CA ASP A 52 -2.69 21.05 -4.95
C ASP A 52 -1.77 20.46 -3.87
N GLY A 53 -0.70 21.19 -3.57
CA GLY A 53 0.30 20.79 -2.58
C GLY A 53 -0.27 20.63 -1.17
N ALA A 54 -1.28 21.43 -0.78
CA ALA A 54 -1.88 21.37 0.54
C ALA A 54 -2.77 20.12 0.68
N GLN A 55 -3.60 19.85 -0.33
CA GLN A 55 -4.42 18.64 -0.36
C GLN A 55 -3.55 17.38 -0.46
N ALA A 56 -2.48 17.41 -1.26
CA ALA A 56 -1.53 16.30 -1.36
C ALA A 56 -0.82 16.03 -0.03
N ALA A 57 -0.35 17.09 0.66
CA ALA A 57 0.27 16.96 1.98
C ALA A 57 -0.70 16.38 3.03
N ALA A 58 -1.97 16.81 3.02
CA ALA A 58 -3.00 16.27 3.90
C ALA A 58 -3.26 14.77 3.63
N GLN A 59 -3.37 14.36 2.36
CA GLN A 59 -3.55 12.95 2.01
C GLN A 59 -2.32 12.09 2.38
N LEU A 60 -1.11 12.62 2.21
CA LEU A 60 0.12 11.96 2.65
C LEU A 60 0.16 11.79 4.17
N ALA A 61 -0.27 12.79 4.94
CA ALA A 61 -0.35 12.70 6.39
C ALA A 61 -1.34 11.61 6.82
N VAL A 62 -2.52 11.54 6.20
CA VAL A 62 -3.51 10.47 6.45
C VAL A 62 -2.95 9.09 6.15
N LEU A 63 -2.25 8.93 5.02
CA LEU A 63 -1.62 7.65 4.67
C LEU A 63 -0.52 7.25 5.65
N ARG A 64 0.33 8.19 6.07
CA ARG A 64 1.34 7.93 7.11
C ARG A 64 0.71 7.48 8.41
N GLN A 65 -0.35 8.15 8.88
CA GLN A 65 -1.08 7.75 10.08
C GLN A 65 -1.68 6.33 9.96
N LEU A 66 -2.23 5.99 8.80
CA LEU A 66 -2.75 4.64 8.54
C LEU A 66 -1.64 3.59 8.62
N VAL A 67 -0.48 3.86 8.02
CA VAL A 67 0.69 2.97 8.07
C VAL A 67 1.18 2.78 9.51
N GLU A 68 1.31 3.87 10.28
CA GLU A 68 1.74 3.77 11.69
C GLU A 68 0.76 2.97 12.54
N ARG A 69 -0.55 3.22 12.39
CA ARG A 69 -1.58 2.43 13.06
C ARG A 69 -1.50 0.95 12.69
N ARG A 70 -1.24 0.63 11.41
CA ARG A 70 -1.09 -0.75 10.94
C ARG A 70 0.14 -1.42 11.54
N ARG A 71 1.29 -0.72 11.56
CA ARG A 71 2.52 -1.20 12.19
C ARG A 71 2.31 -1.51 13.67
N ALA A 72 1.66 -0.62 14.41
CA ALA A 72 1.34 -0.86 15.82
C ALA A 72 0.43 -2.08 16.03
N ALA A 73 -0.60 -2.23 15.19
CA ALA A 73 -1.50 -3.38 15.24
C ALA A 73 -0.77 -4.70 14.91
N LEU A 74 0.13 -4.69 13.93
CA LEU A 74 0.95 -5.85 13.57
C LEU A 74 1.92 -6.20 14.70
N ALA A 75 2.60 -5.22 15.31
CA ALA A 75 3.47 -5.46 16.46
C ALA A 75 2.71 -6.07 17.65
N HIS A 76 1.48 -5.61 17.89
CA HIS A 76 0.61 -6.21 18.91
C HIS A 76 0.21 -7.64 18.57
N LEU A 77 -0.15 -7.90 17.30
CA LEU A 77 -0.48 -9.24 16.82
C LEU A 77 0.72 -10.19 16.93
N ASP A 78 1.92 -9.75 16.53
CA ASP A 78 3.15 -10.53 16.63
C ASP A 78 3.45 -10.89 18.09
N ALA A 79 3.25 -9.96 19.03
CA ALA A 79 3.39 -10.23 20.46
C ALA A 79 2.37 -11.25 20.96
N GLN A 80 1.11 -11.18 20.48
CA GLN A 80 0.10 -12.19 20.80
C GLN A 80 0.51 -13.57 20.25
N LEU A 81 0.91 -13.65 18.98
CA LEU A 81 1.36 -14.90 18.34
C LEU A 81 2.57 -15.52 19.07
N ALA A 82 3.53 -14.71 19.52
CA ALA A 82 4.67 -15.18 20.30
C ALA A 82 4.27 -15.72 21.69
N SER A 83 3.17 -15.21 22.26
CA SER A 83 2.63 -15.65 23.55
C SER A 83 1.67 -16.84 23.44
N MET A 84 1.21 -17.18 22.24
CA MET A 84 0.41 -18.37 22.03
C MET A 84 1.30 -19.60 22.26
N PRO A 85 0.92 -20.52 23.16
CA PRO A 85 1.70 -21.73 23.35
C PRO A 85 1.67 -22.51 22.03
N ALA A 86 2.85 -22.74 21.44
CA ALA A 86 3.00 -23.81 20.47
C ALA A 86 2.71 -25.10 21.25
N GLU A 87 1.50 -25.64 21.08
CA GLU A 87 1.13 -26.94 21.64
C GLU A 87 2.27 -27.90 21.37
N ARG A 88 2.76 -28.55 22.43
CA ARG A 88 3.85 -29.51 22.41
C ARG A 88 3.43 -30.72 21.57
N ALA A 89 3.51 -30.62 20.25
CA ALA A 89 3.23 -31.72 19.33
C ALA A 89 4.44 -32.67 19.18
N HIS A 90 5.20 -32.90 20.25
CA HIS A 90 6.29 -33.89 20.27
C HIS A 90 6.68 -34.37 21.67
N GLU A 91 5.71 -34.60 22.57
CA GLU A 91 6.02 -35.25 23.85
C GLU A 91 4.96 -36.26 24.32
N GLU A 92 4.31 -36.97 23.38
CA GLU A 92 3.48 -38.15 23.68
C GLU A 92 3.64 -39.24 22.60
N ALA A 93 4.88 -39.51 22.20
CA ALA A 93 5.22 -40.74 21.47
C ALA A 93 6.41 -41.44 22.14
N LEU A 94 6.24 -41.81 23.41
CA LEU A 94 6.84 -43.00 24.01
C LEU A 94 5.80 -43.55 25.01
N PRO A 95 5.58 -44.87 25.05
CA PRO A 95 6.63 -45.87 25.24
C PRO A 95 6.92 -46.77 24.04
#